data_AF-A0A3B8W679-F1
#
_entry.id   AF-A0A3B8W679-F1
#
_cell.length_a   1.000
_cell.length_b   1.000
_cell.length_c   1.000
_cell.angle_alpha   90.00
_cell.angle_beta   90.00
_cell.angle_gamma   90.00
#
_symmetry.space_group_name_H-M   'P 1'
#
loop_
_entity.id
_entity.type
_entity.pdbx_description
1 polymer ?
#
loop_
_entity_poly.entity_id
_entity_poly.type
_entity_poly.pdbx_seq_one_letter_code
_entity_poly.pdbx_strand_id
1 'polypeptide(L)'
;NGNQMTADSIRMLILKKKIDKVYMINNSFVISQDSLGNFNQIKGRKMVANFRQDAIDHVNVTGNGESLYFALQEEEIKSDTVAVGKILFVTGLNKIICSNMKINFKRGTVNNVTFYVKPDAEFIPPHEIKEADTRLKNFTWRINDRPRKRDVTGK
;
A
#
# COMPACT_ATOMS: atom_id res chain seq x y z
N ASN A 1 2.69 -10.22 7.60
CA ASN A 1 2.64 -9.05 6.70
C ASN A 1 2.28 -7.80 7.51
N GLY A 2 2.97 -6.70 7.26
CA GLY A 2 2.76 -5.43 7.96
C GLY A 2 2.31 -4.33 7.00
N ASN A 3 1.62 -3.34 7.55
CA ASN A 3 1.30 -2.08 6.87
C ASN A 3 1.83 -0.92 7.70
N GLN A 4 2.29 0.14 7.05
CA GLN A 4 2.77 1.37 7.68
C GLN A 4 2.22 2.58 6.93
N MET A 5 1.91 3.63 7.69
CA MET A 5 1.59 4.95 7.16
C MET A 5 2.51 5.97 7.84
N THR A 6 3.12 6.86 7.07
CA THR A 6 3.99 7.94 7.58
C THR A 6 3.68 9.25 6.87
N ALA A 7 3.86 10.36 7.59
CA ALA A 7 3.81 11.71 7.06
C ALA A 7 4.52 12.65 8.04
N ASP A 8 4.81 13.87 7.63
CA ASP A 8 5.39 14.88 8.54
C ASP A 8 4.40 15.24 9.65
N SER A 9 3.11 15.24 9.33
CA SER A 9 2.04 15.47 10.30
C SER A 9 0.86 14.55 10.03
N ILE A 10 0.38 13.89 11.08
CA ILE A 10 -0.81 13.06 11.05
C ILE A 10 -1.84 13.65 12.01
N ARG A 11 -3.04 13.92 11.52
CA ARG A 11 -4.19 14.36 12.32
C ARG A 11 -5.32 13.35 12.18
N MET A 12 -5.96 13.00 13.29
CA MET A 12 -7.06 12.06 13.31
C MET A 12 -8.33 12.75 13.79
N LEU A 13 -9.42 12.55 13.07
CA LEU A 13 -10.75 12.96 13.49
C LEU A 13 -11.47 11.74 14.05
N ILE A 14 -11.92 11.85 15.30
CA ILE A 14 -12.66 10.81 16.02
C ILE A 14 -14.08 11.33 16.25
N LEU A 15 -15.07 10.56 15.81
CA LEU A 15 -16.49 10.83 16.02
C LEU A 15 -17.14 9.62 16.69
N LYS A 16 -17.89 9.84 17.77
CA LYS A 16 -18.59 8.77 18.51
C LYS A 16 -17.68 7.57 18.86
N LYS A 17 -16.46 7.86 19.33
CA LYS A 17 -15.41 6.88 19.69
C LYS A 17 -14.89 6.03 18.51
N LYS A 18 -15.14 6.45 17.26
CA LYS A 18 -14.68 5.79 16.04
C LYS A 18 -13.85 6.75 15.20
N ILE A 19 -12.86 6.23 14.49
CA ILE A 19 -12.08 7.03 13.56
C ILE A 19 -13.00 7.37 12.38
N ASP A 20 -13.11 8.65 12.05
CA ASP A 20 -13.84 9.15 10.88
C ASP A 20 -12.86 9.41 9.73
N LYS A 21 -11.78 10.16 10.03
CA LYS A 21 -10.76 10.52 9.04
C LYS A 21 -9.36 10.53 9.63
N VAL A 22 -8.39 10.20 8.80
CA VAL A 22 -6.97 10.44 9.07
C VAL A 22 -6.42 11.33 7.96
N TYR A 23 -5.86 12.47 8.35
CA TYR A 23 -5.19 13.41 7.49
C TYR A 23 -3.68 13.23 7.62
N MET A 24 -3.02 12.91 6.53
CA MET A 24 -1.58 12.83 6.40
C MET A 24 -1.13 14.02 5.55
N ILE A 25 -0.27 14.86 6.13
CA ILE A 25 0.11 16.16 5.57
C ILE A 25 1.62 16.17 5.35
N ASN A 26 2.01 16.42 4.11
CA ASN A 26 3.38 16.41 3.59
C ASN A 26 4.07 15.05 3.70
N ASN A 27 4.90 14.72 2.69
CA ASN A 27 5.66 13.47 2.60
C ASN A 27 4.85 12.22 2.99
N SER A 28 3.59 12.16 2.56
CA SER A 28 2.67 11.11 2.97
C SER A 28 3.01 9.83 2.22
N PHE A 29 3.12 8.74 2.95
CA PHE A 29 3.58 7.46 2.44
C PHE A 29 2.76 6.32 3.07
N VAL A 30 2.33 5.38 2.25
CA VAL A 30 1.72 4.10 2.67
C VAL A 30 2.59 2.97 2.13
N ILE A 31 2.98 2.05 2.99
CA ILE A 31 3.76 0.86 2.65
C ILE A 31 2.98 -0.36 3.12
N SER A 32 2.82 -1.35 2.26
CA SER A 32 2.33 -2.68 2.62
C SER A 32 3.26 -3.76 2.12
N GLN A 33 3.51 -4.77 2.96
CA GLN A 33 4.32 -5.92 2.57
C GLN A 33 3.42 -7.04 2.05
N ASP A 34 3.72 -7.57 0.86
CA ASP A 34 2.98 -8.71 0.28
C ASP A 34 3.47 -10.06 0.83
N SER A 35 2.85 -11.14 0.36
CA SER A 35 3.15 -12.51 0.78
C SER A 35 4.53 -13.03 0.34
N LEU A 36 5.14 -12.42 -0.68
CA LEU A 36 6.50 -12.73 -1.13
C LEU A 36 7.55 -11.82 -0.46
N GLY A 37 7.11 -10.92 0.42
CA GLY A 37 7.99 -10.01 1.16
C GLY A 37 8.28 -8.70 0.42
N ASN A 38 7.70 -8.46 -0.76
CA ASN A 38 7.90 -7.21 -1.48
C ASN A 38 7.11 -6.07 -0.83
N PHE A 39 7.55 -4.84 -1.10
CA PHE A 39 6.91 -3.64 -0.56
C PHE A 39 6.12 -2.90 -1.65
N ASN A 40 4.80 -2.96 -1.52
CA ASN A 40 3.88 -2.12 -2.27
C ASN A 40 3.82 -0.74 -1.61
N GLN A 41 3.85 0.31 -2.42
CA GLN A 41 4.12 1.66 -1.96
C GLN A 41 3.21 2.66 -2.63
N ILE A 42 2.75 3.63 -1.85
CA ILE A 42 2.02 4.80 -2.33
C ILE A 42 2.61 6.02 -1.65
N LYS A 43 2.87 7.05 -2.43
CA LYS A 43 3.41 8.32 -1.97
C LYS A 43 2.61 9.48 -2.55
N GLY A 44 2.53 10.56 -1.79
CA GLY A 44 1.97 11.82 -2.25
C GLY A 44 2.20 12.95 -1.26
N ARG A 45 1.90 14.19 -1.67
CA ARG A 45 2.04 15.34 -0.79
C ARG A 45 1.03 15.33 0.34
N LYS A 46 -0.22 14.94 0.09
CA LYS A 46 -1.25 14.81 1.12
C LYS A 46 -2.08 13.56 0.89
N MET A 47 -2.45 12.89 1.98
CA MET A 47 -3.42 11.78 1.94
C MET A 47 -4.54 12.00 2.95
N VAL A 48 -5.75 11.64 2.57
CA VAL A 48 -6.92 11.63 3.46
C VAL A 48 -7.54 10.25 3.41
N ALA A 49 -7.41 9.49 4.49
CA ALA A 49 -8.11 8.23 4.68
C ALA A 49 -9.48 8.48 5.30
N ASN A 50 -10.53 8.02 4.65
CA ASN A 50 -11.90 8.09 5.12
C ASN A 50 -12.34 6.72 5.61
N PHE A 51 -12.99 6.68 6.76
CA PHE A 51 -13.42 5.45 7.41
C PHE A 51 -14.93 5.28 7.32
N ARG A 52 -15.38 4.03 7.17
CA ARG A 52 -16.78 3.61 7.23
C ARG A 52 -16.85 2.28 7.94
N GLN A 53 -17.75 2.16 8.92
CA GLN A 53 -17.93 0.93 9.71
C GLN A 53 -16.61 0.41 10.31
N ASP A 54 -15.83 1.29 10.93
CA ASP A 54 -14.54 0.97 11.59
C ASP A 54 -13.44 0.45 10.65
N ALA A 55 -13.63 0.54 9.32
CA ALA A 55 -12.65 0.18 8.32
C ALA A 55 -12.35 1.38 7.40
N ILE A 56 -11.17 1.38 6.79
CA ILE A 56 -10.86 2.32 5.71
C ILE A 56 -11.80 2.02 4.54
N ASP A 57 -12.51 3.05 4.08
CA ASP A 57 -13.38 2.99 2.91
C ASP A 57 -12.60 3.40 1.65
N HIS A 58 -11.96 4.57 1.70
CA HIS A 58 -11.10 5.04 0.63
C HIS A 58 -10.04 6.04 1.12
N VAL A 59 -8.97 6.14 0.36
CA VAL A 59 -7.89 7.11 0.57
C VAL A 59 -7.78 8.00 -0.66
N ASN A 60 -7.83 9.32 -0.46
CA ASN A 60 -7.54 10.30 -1.50
C ASN A 60 -6.11 10.78 -1.35
N VAL A 61 -5.32 10.67 -2.41
CA VAL A 61 -3.93 11.14 -2.49
C VAL A 61 -3.89 12.34 -3.42
N THR A 62 -3.33 13.46 -2.97
CA THR A 62 -3.27 14.69 -3.76
C THR A 62 -1.87 15.31 -3.79
N GLY A 63 -1.48 15.74 -4.99
CA GLY A 63 -0.18 16.33 -5.29
C GLY A 63 0.92 15.28 -5.43
N ASN A 64 1.42 15.12 -6.67
CA ASN A 64 2.52 14.22 -7.05
C ASN A 64 2.33 12.82 -6.46
N GLY A 65 1.24 12.19 -6.84
CA GLY A 65 0.97 10.80 -6.49
C GLY A 65 1.95 9.88 -7.21
N GLU A 66 2.62 9.01 -6.46
CA GLU A 66 3.47 7.95 -7.00
C GLU A 66 2.99 6.63 -6.39
N SER A 67 2.86 5.59 -7.20
CA SER A 67 2.58 4.24 -6.69
C SER A 67 3.51 3.22 -7.31
N LEU A 68 3.86 2.21 -6.53
CA LEU A 68 4.71 1.10 -6.92
C LEU A 68 4.12 -0.20 -6.40
N TYR A 69 3.76 -1.11 -7.30
CA TYR A 69 3.09 -2.37 -6.97
C TYR A 69 3.74 -3.55 -7.66
N PHE A 70 4.01 -4.61 -6.91
CA PHE A 70 4.42 -5.89 -7.46
C PHE A 70 3.18 -6.61 -8.00
N ALA A 71 3.17 -6.89 -9.31
CA ALA A 71 2.16 -7.73 -9.91
C ALA A 71 2.47 -9.18 -9.55
N LEU A 72 1.54 -9.85 -8.85
CA LEU A 72 1.69 -11.23 -8.42
C LEU A 72 0.69 -12.11 -9.18
N GLN A 73 1.13 -13.30 -9.57
CA GLN A 73 0.27 -14.32 -10.16
C GLN A 73 0.39 -15.62 -9.38
N GLU A 74 -0.77 -16.24 -9.14
CA GLU A 74 -0.86 -17.58 -8.58
C GLU A 74 -1.04 -18.58 -9.74
N GLU A 75 -0.20 -19.61 -9.76
CA GLU A 75 -0.31 -20.72 -10.70
C GLU A 75 -0.54 -22.02 -9.92
N GLU A 76 -1.54 -22.77 -10.35
CA GLU A 76 -1.91 -24.05 -9.74
C GLU A 76 -1.06 -25.16 -10.36
N ILE A 77 -0.22 -25.81 -9.54
CA ILE A 77 0.52 -26.99 -9.97
C ILE A 77 -0.43 -28.18 -9.98
N LYS A 78 -0.61 -28.79 -11.15
CA LYS A 78 -1.44 -30.00 -11.33
C LYS A 78 -0.55 -31.19 -11.67
N SER A 79 -0.84 -32.33 -11.05
CA SER A 79 -0.35 -33.64 -11.47
C SER A 79 -1.56 -34.54 -11.72
N ASP A 80 -1.66 -35.14 -12.90
CA ASP A 80 -2.66 -36.15 -13.29
C ASP A 80 -4.11 -35.87 -12.87
N THR A 81 -4.56 -34.59 -12.93
CA THR A 81 -5.92 -34.09 -12.58
C THR A 81 -6.13 -33.70 -11.11
N VAL A 82 -5.12 -33.81 -10.25
CA VAL A 82 -5.17 -33.34 -8.85
C VAL A 82 -4.30 -32.09 -8.69
N ALA A 83 -4.87 -31.06 -8.05
CA ALA A 83 -4.10 -29.88 -7.64
C ALA A 83 -3.16 -30.26 -6.49
N VAL A 84 -1.85 -30.14 -6.72
CA VAL A 84 -0.80 -30.54 -5.77
C VAL A 84 -0.29 -29.35 -4.96
N GLY A 85 -0.47 -28.13 -5.47
CA GLY A 85 -0.09 -26.91 -4.79
C GLY A 85 -0.34 -25.66 -5.61
N LYS A 86 0.01 -24.51 -5.03
CA LYS A 86 -0.09 -23.19 -5.67
C LYS A 86 1.26 -22.50 -5.53
N ILE A 87 1.78 -21.94 -6.62
CA ILE A 87 2.97 -21.10 -6.62
C ILE A 87 2.53 -19.66 -6.81
N LEU A 88 3.05 -18.75 -5.99
CA LEU A 88 2.88 -17.31 -6.16
C LEU A 88 4.20 -16.73 -6.66
N PHE A 89 4.20 -16.03 -7.79
CA PHE A 89 5.40 -15.40 -8.35
C PHE A 89 5.11 -13.99 -8.88
N VAL A 90 6.18 -13.21 -9.02
CA VAL A 90 6.11 -11.83 -9.54
C VAL A 90 6.06 -11.85 -11.07
N THR A 91 5.05 -11.21 -11.65
CA THR A 91 4.88 -11.05 -13.10
C THR A 91 5.35 -9.69 -13.62
N GLY A 92 5.64 -8.75 -12.72
CA GLY A 92 6.30 -7.49 -13.04
C GLY A 92 6.09 -6.45 -11.94
N LEU A 93 6.56 -5.23 -12.21
CA LEU A 93 6.42 -4.09 -11.33
C LEU A 93 5.65 -2.96 -12.02
N ASN A 94 4.49 -2.62 -11.46
CA ASN A 94 3.69 -1.48 -11.89
C ASN A 94 4.17 -0.22 -11.16
N LYS A 95 4.62 0.77 -11.91
CA LYS A 95 4.97 2.09 -11.39
C LYS A 95 4.09 3.13 -12.06
N ILE A 96 3.45 3.99 -11.26
CA ILE A 96 2.53 5.01 -11.78
C ILE A 96 2.82 6.33 -11.10
N ILE A 97 2.91 7.39 -11.91
CA ILE A 97 3.03 8.78 -11.45
C ILE A 97 1.79 9.53 -11.93
N CYS A 98 1.14 10.28 -11.04
CA CYS A 98 -0.04 11.06 -11.38
C CYS A 98 -0.15 12.34 -10.52
N SER A 99 -1.07 13.22 -10.88
CA SER A 99 -1.34 14.39 -10.03
C SER A 99 -2.08 13.99 -8.75
N ASN A 100 -3.12 13.15 -8.88
CA ASN A 100 -3.96 12.69 -7.79
C ASN A 100 -4.38 11.22 -8.01
N MET A 101 -4.68 10.49 -6.93
CA MET A 101 -5.27 9.16 -7.03
C MET A 101 -6.26 8.89 -5.89
N LYS A 102 -7.19 7.97 -6.12
CA LYS A 102 -8.12 7.46 -5.12
C LYS A 102 -7.96 5.96 -4.99
N ILE A 103 -7.74 5.48 -3.78
CA ILE A 103 -7.63 4.06 -3.47
C ILE A 103 -8.90 3.65 -2.74
N ASN A 104 -9.66 2.72 -3.30
CA ASN A 104 -10.86 2.18 -2.68
C ASN A 104 -10.56 0.85 -2.01
N PHE A 105 -11.12 0.62 -0.84
CA PHE A 105 -10.94 -0.60 -0.05
C PHE A 105 -12.24 -1.40 0.00
N LYS A 106 -12.13 -2.72 0.07
CA LYS A 106 -13.24 -3.65 0.27
C LYS A 106 -12.80 -4.73 1.25
N ARG A 107 -13.53 -4.90 2.36
CA ARG A 107 -13.19 -5.88 3.42
C ARG A 107 -11.74 -5.71 3.95
N GLY A 108 -11.28 -4.46 4.07
CA GLY A 108 -9.95 -4.15 4.60
C GLY A 108 -8.79 -4.35 3.62
N THR A 109 -9.04 -4.79 2.38
CA THR A 109 -8.02 -4.91 1.33
C THR A 109 -8.23 -3.87 0.23
N VAL A 110 -7.17 -3.53 -0.49
CA VAL A 110 -7.26 -2.65 -1.66
C VAL A 110 -8.13 -3.33 -2.72
N ASN A 111 -9.17 -2.63 -3.19
CA ASN A 111 -10.11 -3.12 -4.19
C ASN A 111 -9.82 -2.54 -5.58
N ASN A 112 -9.57 -1.23 -5.66
CA ASN A 112 -9.13 -0.59 -6.90
C ASN A 112 -8.41 0.73 -6.59
N VAL A 113 -7.60 1.17 -7.56
CA VAL A 113 -6.92 2.46 -7.54
C VAL A 113 -7.31 3.21 -8.81
N THR A 114 -7.81 4.44 -8.65
CA THR A 114 -8.12 5.34 -9.77
C THR A 114 -7.09 6.46 -9.79
N PHE A 115 -6.46 6.66 -10.94
CA PHE A 115 -5.46 7.70 -11.15
C PHE A 115 -6.09 8.86 -11.93
N TYR A 116 -5.81 10.09 -11.51
CA TYR A 116 -6.38 11.30 -12.10
C TYR A 116 -5.28 12.24 -12.57
N VAL A 117 -5.51 12.81 -13.76
CA VAL A 117 -4.70 13.85 -14.41
C VAL A 117 -3.26 13.41 -14.70
N LYS A 118 -2.99 13.15 -15.99
CA LYS A 118 -1.69 12.75 -16.54
C LYS A 118 -1.08 11.54 -15.81
N PRO A 119 -1.78 10.39 -15.74
CA PRO A 119 -1.13 9.17 -15.27
C PRO A 119 -0.05 8.77 -16.28
N ASP A 120 1.19 8.70 -15.81
CA ASP A 120 2.29 8.05 -16.52
C ASP A 120 2.52 6.69 -15.86
N ALA A 121 2.38 5.63 -16.63
CA ALA A 121 2.39 4.26 -16.15
C ALA A 121 3.49 3.46 -16.85
N GLU A 122 4.30 2.80 -16.05
CA GLU A 122 5.42 1.97 -16.48
C GLU A 122 5.22 0.58 -15.89
N PHE A 123 5.33 -0.45 -16.73
CA PHE A 123 5.33 -1.84 -16.31
C PHE A 123 6.70 -2.45 -16.60
N ILE A 124 7.42 -2.82 -15.54
CA ILE A 124 8.77 -3.38 -15.65
C ILE A 124 8.67 -4.91 -15.56
N PRO A 125 9.05 -5.65 -16.60
CA PRO A 125 9.07 -7.12 -16.59
C PRO A 125 10.03 -7.65 -15.50
N PRO A 126 9.77 -8.85 -14.92
CA PRO A 126 10.55 -9.37 -13.79
C PRO A 126 12.06 -9.42 -14.01
N HIS A 127 12.49 -9.71 -15.23
CA HIS A 127 13.91 -9.82 -15.59
C HIS A 127 14.60 -8.46 -15.77
N GLU A 128 13.85 -7.37 -15.86
CA GLU A 128 14.37 -6.00 -16.01
C GLU A 128 14.34 -5.21 -14.69
N ILE A 129 13.64 -5.73 -13.66
CA ILE A 129 13.54 -5.07 -12.35
C ILE A 129 14.92 -4.98 -11.71
N LYS A 130 15.39 -3.74 -11.47
CA LYS A 130 16.59 -3.49 -10.68
C LYS A 130 16.20 -3.16 -9.25
N GLU A 131 17.13 -3.36 -8.31
CA GLU A 131 16.89 -3.04 -6.90
C GLU A 131 16.43 -1.59 -6.70
N ALA A 132 17.02 -0.65 -7.46
CA ALA A 132 16.67 0.77 -7.45
C ALA A 132 15.22 1.05 -7.87
N ASP A 133 14.61 0.19 -8.68
CA ASP A 133 13.21 0.34 -9.12
C ASP A 133 12.23 -0.10 -8.03
N THR A 134 12.68 -0.93 -7.08
CA THR A 134 11.79 -1.55 -6.10
C THR A 134 11.33 -0.62 -4.98
N ARG A 135 11.84 0.62 -4.91
CA ARG A 135 11.56 1.58 -3.81
C ARG A 135 11.36 2.98 -4.37
N LEU A 136 10.31 3.66 -3.90
CA LEU A 136 10.14 5.09 -4.15
C LEU A 136 11.12 5.89 -3.29
N LYS A 137 11.47 7.09 -3.77
CA LYS A 137 12.31 8.03 -3.01
C LYS A 137 11.70 8.30 -1.62
N ASN A 138 12.57 8.30 -0.59
CA ASN A 138 12.23 8.45 0.83
C ASN A 138 11.47 7.25 1.44
N PHE A 139 11.54 6.07 0.80
CA PHE A 139 11.06 4.84 1.43
C PHE A 139 11.76 4.60 2.78
N THR A 140 10.98 4.27 3.80
CA THR A 140 11.51 3.86 5.11
C THR A 140 10.54 2.89 5.76
N TRP A 141 11.01 1.70 6.10
CA TRP A 141 10.21 0.66 6.74
C TRP A 141 10.60 0.50 8.22
N ARG A 142 9.66 0.77 9.12
CA ARG A 142 9.85 0.87 10.58
C ARG A 142 9.05 -0.18 11.33
N ILE A 143 8.96 -1.40 10.78
CA ILE A 143 8.18 -2.47 11.43
C ILE A 143 8.69 -2.81 12.83
N ASN A 144 9.99 -2.62 13.09
CA ASN A 144 10.62 -2.85 14.37
C ASN A 144 10.20 -1.82 15.45
N ASP A 145 9.72 -0.65 15.02
CA ASP A 145 9.23 0.40 15.92
C ASP A 145 7.78 0.15 16.35
N ARG A 146 7.13 -0.89 15.80
CA ARG A 146 5.74 -1.21 16.13
C ARG A 146 5.64 -1.57 17.62
N PRO A 147 4.85 -0.83 18.42
CA PRO A 147 4.70 -1.13 19.82
C PRO A 147 4.13 -2.53 20.03
N ARG A 148 4.74 -3.30 20.91
CA ARG A 148 4.20 -4.58 21.39
C ARG A 148 3.31 -4.31 22.57
N LYS A 149 2.42 -5.27 22.87
CA LYS A 149 1.51 -5.17 24.02
C LYS A 149 2.23 -4.80 25.32
N ARG A 150 3.37 -5.45 25.59
CA ARG A 150 4.23 -5.17 26.76
C ARG A 150 4.79 -3.75 26.81
N ASP A 151 4.93 -3.09 25.65
CA ASP A 151 5.51 -1.75 25.56
C ASP A 151 4.45 -0.67 25.93
N VAL A 152 3.15 -1.03 25.96
CA VAL A 152 2.04 -0.08 26.18
C VAL A 152 1.12 -0.43 27.35
N THR A 153 1.08 -1.69 27.77
CA THR A 153 0.39 -2.09 28.99
C THR A 153 1.43 -2.23 30.10
N GLY A 154 1.47 -1.29 31.05
CA GLY A 154 2.43 -1.28 32.17
C GLY A 154 2.21 -2.41 33.18
N LYS A 155 2.45 -3.66 32.76
CA LYS A 155 2.55 -4.84 33.60
C LYS A 155 3.94 -5.42 33.46
#